data_AF-A0A1I3DN88-F1
#
_entry.id   AF-A0A1I3DN88-F1
#
_cell.length_a   1.000
_cell.length_b   1.000
_cell.length_c   1.000
_cell.angle_alpha   90.00
_cell.angle_beta   90.00
_cell.angle_gamma   90.00
#
_symmetry.space_group_name_H-M   'P 1'
#
loop_
_entity.id
_entity.type
_entity.pdbx_description
1 polymer ?
#
loop_
_entity_poly.entity_id
_entity_poly.type
_entity_poly.pdbx_seq_one_letter_code
_entity_poly.pdbx_strand_id
1 'polypeptide(L)'
;MVKAKKKFDENFKKMILDLNQSGQSVEELAAQYGIATQTINRWKKLHTKNEAIGMTEVEILAMKKELARMQEENTILKKALTIFAQK
;
A
#
# COMPACT_ATOMS: atom_id res chain seq x y z
N MET A 1 0.59 24.77 10.81
CA MET A 1 1.48 23.72 11.36
C MET A 1 1.06 22.37 10.79
N VAL A 2 1.93 21.66 10.06
CA VAL A 2 1.62 20.33 9.51
C VAL A 2 1.73 19.31 10.65
N LYS A 3 0.61 18.77 11.13
CA LYS A 3 0.63 17.65 12.11
C LYS A 3 1.31 16.45 11.44
N ALA A 4 2.36 15.93 12.07
CA ALA A 4 3.04 14.72 11.60
C ALA A 4 2.04 13.56 11.53
N LYS A 5 1.97 12.87 10.38
CA LYS A 5 1.15 11.67 10.23
C LYS A 5 1.71 10.59 11.16
N LYS A 6 0.92 10.18 12.16
CA LYS A 6 1.21 8.96 12.91
C LYS A 6 1.32 7.79 11.93
N LYS A 7 2.49 7.15 11.89
CA LYS A 7 2.68 5.89 11.17
C LYS A 7 2.24 4.77 12.09
N PHE A 8 1.32 3.96 11.59
CA PHE A 8 0.91 2.71 12.22
C PHE A 8 1.64 1.56 11.51
N ASP A 9 2.03 0.56 12.29
CA ASP A 9 2.63 -0.68 11.79
C ASP A 9 1.63 -1.45 10.90
N GLU A 10 2.14 -2.20 9.91
CA GLU A 10 1.28 -2.96 9.00
C GLU A 10 0.55 -4.11 9.70
N ASN A 11 1.15 -4.77 10.68
CA ASN A 11 0.49 -5.84 11.44
C ASN A 11 -0.67 -5.28 12.25
N PHE A 12 -0.47 -4.09 12.84
CA PHE A 12 -1.54 -3.40 13.56
C PHE A 12 -2.70 -3.02 12.64
N LYS A 13 -2.42 -2.50 11.44
CA LYS A 13 -3.47 -2.19 10.45
C LYS A 13 -4.26 -3.43 10.06
N LYS A 14 -3.58 -4.55 9.81
CA LYS A 14 -4.23 -5.83 9.49
C LYS A 14 -5.14 -6.29 10.61
N MET A 15 -4.66 -6.30 11.85
CA MET A 15 -5.47 -6.65 13.02
C MET A 15 -6.77 -5.83 13.10
N ILE A 16 -6.70 -4.50 12.92
CA ILE A 16 -7.89 -3.63 12.93
C ILE A 16 -8.84 -3.96 11.76
N LEU A 17 -8.31 -4.26 10.58
CA LEU A 17 -9.11 -4.63 9.42
C LEU A 17 -9.80 -5.99 9.59
N ASP A 18 -9.10 -6.97 10.18
CA ASP A 18 -9.63 -8.30 10.49
C ASP A 18 -10.75 -8.21 11.53
N LEU A 19 -10.57 -7.40 12.57
CA LEU A 19 -11.60 -7.11 13.56
C LEU A 19 -12.84 -6.44 12.92
N ASN A 20 -12.63 -5.47 12.04
CA ASN A 20 -13.72 -4.86 11.29
C ASN A 20 -14.43 -5.89 10.38
N GLN A 21 -13.71 -6.85 9.79
CA GLN A 21 -14.32 -7.93 9.00
C GLN A 21 -15.10 -8.92 9.86
N SER A 22 -14.69 -9.14 11.11
CA SER A 22 -15.40 -9.99 12.07
C SER A 22 -16.71 -9.40 12.60
N GLY A 23 -17.01 -8.14 12.25
CA GLY A 23 -18.29 -7.47 12.54
C GLY A 23 -18.21 -6.27 13.48
N GLN A 24 -17.03 -5.94 14.02
CA GLN A 24 -16.86 -4.72 14.82
C GLN A 24 -16.97 -3.46 13.97
N SER A 25 -17.63 -2.43 14.50
CA SER A 25 -17.82 -1.17 13.75
C SER A 25 -16.53 -0.32 13.73
N VAL A 26 -16.42 0.54 12.73
CA VAL A 26 -15.28 1.46 12.62
C VAL A 26 -15.24 2.44 13.79
N GLU A 27 -16.41 2.82 14.30
CA GLU A 27 -16.62 3.73 15.43
C GLU A 27 -16.12 3.10 16.73
N GLU A 28 -16.46 1.83 16.98
CA GLU A 28 -15.98 1.07 18.15
C GLU A 28 -14.46 0.91 18.11
N LEU A 29 -13.91 0.52 16.96
CA LEU A 29 -12.46 0.34 16.79
C LEU A 29 -11.72 1.68 16.92
N ALA A 30 -12.28 2.76 16.40
CA ALA A 30 -11.73 4.10 16.55
C ALA A 30 -11.64 4.51 18.02
N ALA A 31 -12.71 4.28 18.79
CA ALA A 31 -12.77 4.60 20.21
C ALA A 31 -11.82 3.72 21.05
N GLN A 32 -11.84 2.40 20.85
CA GLN A 32 -11.03 1.45 21.62
C GLN A 32 -9.53 1.66 21.42
N TYR A 33 -9.10 1.91 20.19
CA TYR A 33 -7.67 1.99 19.85
C TYR A 33 -7.16 3.43 19.72
N GLY A 34 -8.01 4.44 19.97
CA GLY A 34 -7.64 5.86 19.88
C GLY A 34 -7.24 6.28 18.46
N ILE A 35 -7.86 5.66 17.45
CA ILE A 35 -7.59 5.91 16.02
C ILE A 35 -8.74 6.75 15.48
N ALA A 36 -8.43 7.73 14.61
CA ALA A 36 -9.51 8.46 13.93
C ALA A 36 -10.26 7.52 12.97
N THR A 37 -11.60 7.54 12.98
CA THR A 37 -12.46 6.73 12.08
C THR A 37 -12.06 6.84 10.61
N GLN A 38 -11.76 8.05 10.15
CA GLN A 38 -11.26 8.35 8.80
C GLN A 38 -9.97 7.59 8.43
N THR A 39 -9.13 7.28 9.42
CA THR A 39 -7.88 6.53 9.20
C THR A 39 -8.18 5.05 8.96
N ILE A 40 -9.09 4.46 9.75
CA ILE A 40 -9.54 3.08 9.58
C ILE A 40 -10.27 2.92 8.23
N ASN A 41 -11.18 3.85 7.89
CA ASN A 41 -11.87 3.87 6.60
C ASN A 41 -10.91 3.95 5.41
N ARG A 42 -9.83 4.74 5.54
CA ARG A 42 -8.78 4.79 4.52
C ARG A 42 -8.06 3.45 4.37
N TRP A 43 -7.73 2.76 5.47
CA TRP A 43 -7.13 1.43 5.39
C TRP A 43 -8.08 0.44 4.73
N LYS A 44 -9.36 0.44 5.12
CA LYS A 44 -10.38 -0.40 4.50
C LYS A 44 -10.41 -0.21 2.99
N LYS A 45 -10.52 1.04 2.53
CA LYS A 45 -10.50 1.36 1.09
C LYS A 45 -9.25 0.86 0.36
N LEU A 46 -8.08 0.94 0.99
CA LEU A 46 -6.82 0.50 0.38
C LEU A 46 -6.69 -1.02 0.29
N HIS A 47 -7.29 -1.75 1.24
CA HIS A 47 -7.19 -3.20 1.36
C HIS A 47 -8.43 -3.94 0.84
N THR A 48 -9.52 -3.25 0.52
CA THR A 48 -10.65 -3.83 -0.20
C THR A 48 -10.25 -4.07 -1.66
N LYS A 49 -10.53 -5.27 -2.15
CA LYS A 49 -10.34 -5.60 -3.58
C LYS A 49 -11.31 -4.78 -4.42
N ASN A 50 -10.81 -4.21 -5.51
CA ASN A 50 -11.67 -3.61 -6.52
C ASN A 50 -12.41 -4.73 -7.28
N GLU A 51 -13.72 -4.66 -7.37
CA GLU A 51 -14.55 -5.68 -8.02
C GLU A 51 -14.24 -5.86 -9.51
N ALA A 52 -13.84 -4.80 -10.21
CA ALA A 52 -13.53 -4.85 -11.64
C ALA A 52 -12.14 -5.44 -11.94
N ILE A 53 -11.19 -5.27 -11.02
CA ILE A 53 -9.76 -5.60 -11.25
C ILE A 53 -9.33 -6.82 -10.42
N GLY A 54 -10.10 -7.19 -9.39
CA GLY A 54 -9.79 -8.31 -8.49
C GLY A 54 -8.61 -8.06 -7.54
N MET A 55 -8.00 -6.87 -7.61
CA MET A 55 -6.82 -6.47 -6.83
C MET A 55 -7.11 -5.29 -5.90
N THR A 56 -6.35 -5.21 -4.83
CA THR A 56 -6.34 -4.08 -3.89
C THR A 56 -5.47 -2.93 -4.42
N GLU A 57 -5.74 -1.70 -3.97
CA GLU A 57 -4.92 -0.54 -4.35
C GLU A 57 -3.46 -0.71 -3.89
N VAL A 58 -3.24 -1.37 -2.75
CA VAL A 58 -1.89 -1.67 -2.24
C VAL A 58 -1.12 -2.58 -3.19
N GLU A 59 -1.76 -3.63 -3.71
CA GLU A 59 -1.15 -4.55 -4.67
C GLU A 59 -0.82 -3.83 -5.99
N ILE A 60 -1.73 -2.99 -6.49
CA ILE A 60 -1.52 -2.21 -7.71
C ILE A 60 -0.31 -1.27 -7.55
N LEU A 61 -0.20 -0.57 -6.42
CA LEU A 61 0.93 0.31 -6.14
C LEU A 61 2.25 -0.46 -6.00
N ALA A 62 2.22 -1.63 -5.38
CA ALA A 62 3.39 -2.51 -5.28
C ALA A 62 3.87 -2.97 -6.67
N MET A 63 2.95 -3.39 -7.54
CA MET A 63 3.27 -3.79 -8.92
C MET A 63 3.83 -2.64 -9.74
N LYS A 64 3.25 -1.44 -9.63
CA LYS A 64 3.77 -0.25 -10.33
C LYS A 64 5.19 0.10 -9.91
N LYS A 65 5.48 -0.01 -8.61
CA LYS A 65 6.83 0.22 -8.08
C LYS A 65 7.83 -0.80 -8.62
N GLU A 66 7.43 -2.06 -8.67
CA GLU A 66 8.27 -3.13 -9.19
C GLU A 66 8.54 -2.97 -10.70
N LEU A 67 7.51 -2.63 -11.47
CA LEU A 67 7.64 -2.35 -12.89
C LEU A 67 8.63 -1.20 -13.15
N ALA A 68 8.54 -0.12 -12.38
CA ALA A 68 9.45 1.01 -12.51
C ALA A 68 10.91 0.60 -12.22
N ARG A 69 11.13 -0.21 -11.18
CA ARG A 69 12.46 -0.76 -10.86
C ARG A 69 13.01 -1.61 -12.01
N MET A 70 12.21 -2.53 -12.54
CA MET A 70 12.61 -3.39 -13.66
C MET A 70 12.93 -2.56 -14.93
N GLN A 71 12.15 -1.51 -15.20
CA GLN A 71 12.42 -0.62 -16.34
C GLN A 71 13.74 0.15 -16.19
N GLU A 72 14.05 0.60 -14.97
CA GLU A 72 15.32 1.24 -14.66
C GLU A 72 16.50 0.27 -14.85
N GLU A 73 16.41 -0.93 -14.27
CA GLU A 73 17.42 -1.99 -14.43
C GLU A 73 17.62 -2.33 -15.92
N ASN A 74 16.54 -2.51 -16.68
CA ASN A 74 16.60 -2.78 -18.11
C ASN A 74 17.30 -1.64 -18.88
N THR A 75 17.05 -0.39 -18.49
CA THR A 75 17.69 0.78 -19.10
C THR A 75 19.19 0.80 -18.83
N ILE A 76 19.61 0.48 -17.60
CA ILE A 76 21.02 0.37 -17.23
C ILE A 76 21.70 -0.74 -18.02
N LEU A 77 21.08 -1.92 -18.11
CA LEU A 77 21.60 -3.06 -18.86
C LEU A 77 21.76 -2.75 -20.35
N LYS A 78 20.76 -2.10 -20.97
CA LYS A 78 20.85 -1.65 -22.37
C LYS A 78 22.01 -0.69 -22.59
N LYS A 79 22.18 0.29 -21.70
CA LYS A 79 23.31 1.24 -21.78
C LYS A 79 24.66 0.52 -21.66
N ALA A 80 24.78 -0.44 -20.75
CA ALA A 80 25.99 -1.23 -20.59
C ALA A 80 26.31 -2.02 -21.87
N LEU A 81 25.32 -2.70 -22.46
CA LEU A 81 25.49 -3.44 -23.72
C LEU A 81 25.98 -2.54 -24.86
N THR A 82 25.42 -1.33 -24.99
CA THR A 82 25.88 -0.36 -26.01
C THR A 82 27.35 0.03 -25.81
N ILE A 83 27.78 0.26 -24.57
CA ILE A 83 29.18 0.58 -24.24
C ILE A 83 30.09 -0.60 -24.59
N PHE A 84 29.69 -1.83 -24.26
CA PHE A 84 30.48 -3.02 -24.57
C PHE A 84 30.56 -3.32 -26.07
N ALA A 85 29.48 -3.09 -26.83
CA ALA A 85 29.47 -3.30 -28.28
C ALA A 85 30.24 -2.24 -29.07
N GLN A 86 30.49 -1.07 -28.48
CA GLN A 86 31.29 0.00 -29.08
C GLN A 86 32.80 -0.13 -28.81
N LYS A 87 33.22 -1.12 -28.01
CA LYS A 87 34.60 -1.41 -27.68
C LYS A 87 35.10 -2.64 -28.43
#